data_AF-A0A953Q4K3-F1
#
_entry.id   AF-A0A953Q4K3-F1
#
_cell.length_a   1.000
_cell.length_b   1.000
_cell.length_c   1.000
_cell.angle_alpha   90.00
_cell.angle_beta   90.00
_cell.angle_gamma   90.00
#
_symmetry.space_group_name_H-M   'P 1'
#
loop_
_entity.id
_entity.type
_entity.pdbx_description
1 polymer ?
#
loop_
_entity_poly.entity_id
_entity_poly.type
_entity_poly.pdbx_seq_one_letter_code
_entity_poly.pdbx_strand_id
1 'polypeptide(L)'
;MTPDQEAFIRQAIEAGRFHRPEDAVEEALLLWEEKERTRAEILAAVDTAEASLARGEGRTITPESMRQLADEVKQRGRARIAAEPSPHR
;
A
#
# COMPACT_ATOMS: atom_id res chain seq x y z
N MET A 1 -5.75 -23.78 -17.05
CA MET A 1 -5.00 -23.91 -15.77
C MET A 1 -3.76 -24.73 -16.03
N THR A 2 -2.72 -24.59 -15.22
CA THR A 2 -1.59 -25.53 -15.29
C THR A 2 -1.93 -26.82 -14.54
N PRO A 3 -1.30 -27.96 -14.87
CA PRO A 3 -1.51 -29.22 -14.16
C PRO A 3 -1.29 -29.09 -12.63
N ASP A 4 -0.30 -28.29 -12.23
CA ASP A 4 -0.02 -28.03 -10.81
C ASP A 4 -1.16 -27.28 -10.12
N GLN A 5 -1.79 -26.31 -10.80
CA GLN A 5 -2.92 -25.59 -10.24
C GLN A 5 -4.16 -26.49 -10.12
N GLU A 6 -4.38 -27.41 -11.07
CA GLU A 6 -5.46 -28.39 -10.99
C GLU A 6 -5.25 -29.38 -9.83
N ALA A 7 -4.01 -29.84 -9.64
CA ALA A 7 -3.64 -30.69 -8.51
C ALA A 7 -3.84 -29.97 -7.17
N PHE A 8 -3.44 -28.70 -7.09
CA PHE A 8 -3.61 -27.86 -5.90
C PHE A 8 -5.10 -27.65 -5.56
N ILE A 9 -5.95 -27.35 -6.55
CA ILE A 9 -7.40 -27.23 -6.34
C ILE A 9 -7.99 -28.56 -5.86
N ARG A 10 -7.60 -29.68 -6.47
CA ARG A 10 -8.10 -31.00 -6.08
C ARG A 10 -7.77 -31.31 -4.61
N GLN A 11 -6.53 -31.07 -4.19
CA GLN A 11 -6.13 -31.24 -2.79
C GLN A 11 -6.91 -30.33 -1.83
N ALA A 12 -7.18 -29.09 -2.24
CA ALA A 12 -7.97 -28.16 -1.44
C ALA A 12 -9.44 -28.58 -1.32
N ILE A 13 -10.01 -29.22 -2.35
CA ILE A 13 -11.36 -29.82 -2.30
C ILE A 13 -11.36 -31.06 -1.39
N GLU A 14 -10.37 -31.95 -1.53
CA GLU A 14 -10.22 -33.13 -0.67
C GLU A 14 -10.06 -32.75 0.81
N ALA A 15 -9.38 -31.63 1.09
CA ALA A 15 -9.25 -31.06 2.42
C ALA A 15 -10.49 -30.29 2.92
N GLY A 16 -11.53 -30.16 2.09
CA GLY A 16 -12.77 -29.46 2.43
C GLY A 16 -12.70 -27.94 2.43
N ARG A 17 -11.62 -27.34 1.90
CA ARG A 17 -11.48 -25.88 1.76
C ARG A 17 -12.42 -25.34 0.68
N PHE A 18 -12.58 -26.08 -0.41
CA PHE A 18 -13.48 -25.74 -1.52
C PHE A 18 -14.46 -26.87 -1.77
N HIS A 19 -15.67 -26.54 -2.22
CA HIS A 19 -16.65 -27.57 -2.60
C HIS A 19 -16.48 -27.97 -4.06
N ARG A 20 -16.01 -27.04 -4.89
CA ARG A 20 -15.79 -27.24 -6.32
C ARG A 20 -14.66 -26.34 -6.84
N PRO A 21 -14.09 -26.64 -8.02
CA PRO A 21 -13.00 -25.83 -8.59
C PRO A 21 -13.35 -24.35 -8.79
N GLU A 22 -14.62 -24.04 -9.07
CA GLU A 22 -15.09 -22.68 -9.29
C GLU A 22 -14.92 -21.79 -8.06
N ASP A 23 -15.04 -22.35 -6.85
CA ASP A 23 -14.86 -21.60 -5.60
C ASP A 23 -13.41 -21.09 -5.47
N ALA A 24 -12.44 -21.89 -5.92
CA ALA A 24 -11.03 -21.52 -5.92
C ALA A 24 -10.72 -20.44 -6.97
N VAL A 25 -11.42 -20.48 -8.11
CA VAL A 25 -11.28 -19.45 -9.15
C VAL A 25 -11.90 -18.13 -8.69
N GLU A 26 -13.05 -18.18 -8.03
CA GLU A 26 -13.69 -17.00 -7.45
C GLU A 26 -12.79 -16.36 -6.39
N GLU A 27 -12.25 -17.14 -5.46
CA GLU A 27 -11.29 -16.63 -4.46
C GLU A 27 -10.04 -16.03 -5.13
N ALA A 28 -9.48 -16.70 -6.15
CA ALA A 28 -8.32 -16.20 -6.87
C ALA A 28 -8.60 -14.88 -7.60
N LEU A 29 -9.79 -14.71 -8.18
CA LEU A 29 -10.20 -13.47 -8.84
C LEU A 29 -10.39 -12.32 -7.84
N LEU A 30 -10.99 -12.58 -6.67
CA LEU A 30 -11.13 -11.58 -5.61
C LEU A 30 -9.76 -11.09 -5.12
N LEU A 31 -8.82 -12.01 -4.88
CA LEU A 31 -7.46 -11.67 -4.47
C LEU A 31 -6.70 -10.91 -5.58
N TRP A 32 -6.90 -11.31 -6.84
CA TRP A 32 -6.28 -10.63 -7.97
C TRP A 32 -6.82 -9.21 -8.15
N GLU A 33 -8.13 -9.01 -8.03
CA GLU A 33 -8.75 -7.68 -8.13
C GLU A 33 -8.19 -6.71 -7.09
N GLU A 34 -8.09 -7.16 -5.83
CA GLU A 34 -7.53 -6.33 -4.76
C GLU A 34 -6.05 -5.99 -5.02
N LYS A 35 -5.29 -6.97 -5.52
CA LYS A 35 -3.89 -6.74 -5.92
C LYS A 35 -3.78 -5.74 -7.05
N GLU A 36 -4.64 -5.83 -8.08
CA GLU A 36 -4.62 -4.91 -9.21
C GLU A 36 -5.06 -3.49 -8.82
N ARG A 37 -6.03 -3.36 -7.90
CA ARG A 37 -6.42 -2.07 -7.32
C ARG A 37 -5.24 -1.43 -6.59
N THR A 38 -4.59 -2.18 -5.69
CA THR A 38 -3.38 -1.72 -4.99
C THR A 38 -2.26 -1.35 -5.96
N ARG A 39 -2.06 -2.16 -7.01
CA ARG A 39 -1.05 -1.89 -8.04
C ARG A 39 -1.33 -0.58 -8.77
N ALA A 40 -2.58 -0.31 -9.13
CA ALA A 40 -2.99 0.92 -9.80
C ALA A 40 -2.75 2.15 -8.91
N GLU A 41 -3.07 2.06 -7.62
CA GLU A 41 -2.82 3.13 -6.65
C GLU A 41 -1.33 3.45 -6.51
N ILE A 42 -0.48 2.42 -6.42
CA ILE A 42 0.98 2.58 -6.36
C ILE A 42 1.49 3.27 -7.64
N LEU A 43 1.06 2.82 -8.81
CA LEU A 43 1.48 3.43 -10.09
C LEU A 43 1.05 4.89 -10.18
N ALA A 44 -0.18 5.21 -9.80
CA ALA A 44 -0.66 6.59 -9.79
C ALA A 44 0.15 7.49 -8.83
N ALA A 45 0.55 6.94 -7.67
CA ALA A 45 1.40 7.66 -6.72
C ALA A 45 2.82 7.89 -7.28
N VAL A 46 3.39 6.90 -7.98
CA VAL A 46 4.69 7.04 -8.66
C VAL A 46 4.61 8.08 -9.77
N ASP A 47 3.61 8.02 -10.65
CA ASP A 47 3.41 8.99 -11.73
C ASP A 47 3.30 10.43 -11.17
N THR A 48 2.58 10.58 -10.06
CA THR A 48 2.45 11.87 -9.35
C THR A 48 3.80 12.36 -8.84
N ALA A 49 4.60 11.47 -8.24
CA ALA A 49 5.94 11.80 -7.74
C ALA A 49 6.90 12.17 -8.88
N GLU A 50 6.90 11.43 -9.98
CA GLU A 50 7.71 11.72 -11.17
C GLU A 50 7.35 13.09 -11.77
N ALA A 51 6.05 13.41 -11.88
CA ALA A 51 5.60 14.71 -12.33
C ALA A 51 6.03 15.85 -11.39
N SER A 52 6.02 15.62 -10.07
CA SER A 52 6.52 16.57 -9.06
C SER A 52 8.02 16.83 -9.22
N LEU A 53 8.82 15.76 -9.40
CA LEU A 53 10.25 15.88 -9.67
C LEU A 53 10.53 16.64 -10.97
N ALA A 54 9.78 16.37 -12.05
CA ALA A 54 9.93 17.07 -13.32
C ALA A 54 9.62 18.57 -13.23
N ARG A 55 8.73 18.98 -12.32
CA ARG A 55 8.45 20.39 -12.00
C ARG A 55 9.49 21.03 -11.08
N GLY A 56 10.49 20.28 -10.62
CA GLY A 56 11.54 20.77 -9.72
C GLY A 56 11.12 20.85 -8.25
N GLU A 57 10.03 20.19 -7.86
CA GLU A 57 9.55 20.16 -6.46
C GLU A 57 10.35 19.17 -5.59
N GLY A 58 11.27 18.41 -6.21
CA GLY A 58 12.19 17.52 -5.50
C GLY A 58 13.20 18.28 -4.64
N ARG A 59 13.67 17.64 -3.57
CA ARG A 59 14.73 18.17 -2.68
C ARG A 59 15.93 17.24 -2.70
N THR A 60 17.12 17.80 -2.91
CA THR A 60 18.38 17.06 -2.74
C THR A 60 18.55 16.68 -1.27
N ILE A 61 18.80 15.40 -1.01
CA ILE A 61 19.03 14.90 0.35
C ILE A 61 20.51 15.04 0.69
N THR A 62 20.81 15.89 1.67
CA THR A 62 22.12 16.09 2.27
C THR A 62 22.02 15.94 3.79
N PRO A 63 23.15 15.75 4.52
CA PRO A 63 23.12 15.71 5.98
C PRO A 63 22.51 16.97 6.60
N GLU A 64 22.72 18.13 5.99
CA GLU A 64 22.13 19.39 6.45
C GLU A 64 20.64 19.46 6.17
N SER A 65 20.20 19.08 4.96
CA SER A 65 18.77 19.08 4.61
C SER A 65 17.98 18.10 5.48
N MET A 66 18.58 16.97 5.86
CA MET A 66 17.97 16.00 6.77
C MET A 66 17.83 16.53 8.19
N ARG A 67 18.82 17.28 8.71
CA ARG A 67 18.71 17.94 10.01
C ARG A 67 17.60 18.98 10.01
N GLN A 68 17.55 19.83 8.97
CA GLN A 68 16.48 20.82 8.80
C GLN A 68 15.10 20.15 8.74
N LEU A 69 14.96 19.08 7.95
CA LEU A 69 13.71 18.32 7.86
C LEU A 69 13.29 17.73 9.21
N ALA A 70 14.23 17.17 9.97
CA ALA A 70 13.95 16.62 11.30
C ALA A 70 13.45 17.72 12.26
N ASP A 71 14.07 18.89 12.24
CA ASP A 71 13.65 20.04 13.05
C ASP A 71 12.26 20.55 12.65
N GLU A 72 11.98 20.67 11.35
CA GLU A 72 10.66 21.05 10.82
C GLU A 72 9.56 20.07 11.23
N VAL A 73 9.82 18.76 11.11
CA VAL A 73 8.89 17.71 11.55
C VAL A 73 8.63 17.81 13.06
N LYS A 74 9.68 18.00 13.86
CA LYS A 74 9.57 18.16 15.32
C LYS A 74 8.77 19.40 15.69
N GLN A 75 9.00 20.53 15.02
CA GLN A 75 8.26 21.77 15.25
C GLN A 75 6.78 21.61 14.88
N ARG A 76 6.48 21.07 13.70
CA ARG A 76 5.08 20.81 13.28
C ARG A 76 4.36 19.86 14.24
N GLY A 77 5.03 18.79 14.67
CA GLY A 77 4.46 17.86 15.65
C GLY A 77 4.10 18.54 16.97
N ARG A 78 5.00 19.37 17.52
CA ARG A 78 4.72 20.15 18.74
C ARG A 78 3.60 21.16 18.56
N ALA A 79 3.57 21.85 17.42
CA ALA A 79 2.52 22.82 17.12
C ALA A 79 1.14 22.13 17.05
N ARG A 80 1.06 20.92 16.46
CA ARG A 80 -0.17 20.14 16.43
C ARG A 80 -0.65 19.75 17.84
N ILE A 81 0.26 19.23 18.67
CA ILE A 81 -0.06 18.84 20.07
C ILE A 81 -0.52 20.07 20.88
N ALA A 82 0.14 21.22 20.70
CA ALA A 82 -0.24 22.45 21.39
C ALA A 82 -1.60 23.01 20.93
N ALA A 83 -2.00 22.70 19.68
CA ALA A 83 -3.28 23.10 19.10
C ALA A 83 -4.42 22.09 19.38
N GLU A 84 -4.11 20.89 19.88
CA GLU A 84 -5.14 19.93 20.31
C GLU A 84 -5.81 20.45 21.59
N PRO A 85 -7.14 20.72 21.59
CA PRO A 85 -7.84 21.13 22.80
C PRO A 85 -7.76 20.01 23.84
N SER A 86 -7.40 20.37 25.07
CA SER A 86 -7.38 19.41 26.17
C SER A 86 -8.73 18.69 26.26
N PRO A 87 -8.76 17.35 26.38
CA PRO A 87 -10.01 16.65 26.60
C PRO A 87 -10.63 17.22 27.87
N HIS A 88 -11.82 17.83 27.73
CA HIS A 88 -12.56 18.40 28.84
C HIS A 88 -12.65 17.37 29.96
N ARG A 89 -12.15 17.76 31.15
CA ARG A 89 -12.22 17.01 32.39
C ARG A 89 -13.53 17.31 33.10
#